data_AF-A0AAD5G0N1-F1
#
_entry.id   AF-A0AAD5G0N1-F1
#
_cell.length_a   1.000
_cell.length_b   1.000
_cell.length_c   1.000
_cell.angle_alpha   90.00
_cell.angle_beta   90.00
_cell.angle_gamma   90.00
#
_symmetry.space_group_name_H-M   'P 1'
#
loop_
_entity.id
_entity.type
_entity.pdbx_description
1 polymer ?
#
loop_
_entity_poly.entity_id
_entity_poly.type
_entity_poly.pdbx_seq_one_letter_code
_entity_poly.pdbx_strand_id
1 'polypeptide(L)' 'MTWNRAEGFTDPDNHIDWEFGKERAGCVLQDRNLTFVNVYNASHMLPYNVPEISRSSFQFVTGTDQKRDGKIVTT' A
#
# COMPACT_ATOMS: atom_id res chain seq x y z
N MET A 1 -9.51 15.14 6.20
CA MET A 1 -10.61 14.18 5.89
C MET A 1 -11.09 13.60 7.20
N THR A 2 -12.39 13.63 7.48
CA THR A 2 -12.95 13.06 8.71
C THR A 2 -13.60 11.73 8.39
N TRP A 3 -13.16 10.66 9.05
CA TRP A 3 -13.65 9.32 8.79
C TRP A 3 -13.74 8.52 10.10
N ASN A 4 -14.87 7.82 10.29
CA ASN A 4 -15.16 7.04 11.48
C ASN A 4 -14.84 7.77 12.81
N ARG A 5 -15.26 9.04 12.90
CA ARG A 5 -15.09 9.95 14.06
C ARG A 5 -13.65 10.39 14.37
N ALA A 6 -12.69 10.09 13.51
CA ALA A 6 -11.32 10.59 13.59
C ALA A 6 -10.99 11.46 12.38
N GLU A 7 -10.05 12.39 12.55
CA GLU A 7 -9.51 13.19 11.45
C GLU A 7 -8.19 12.59 10.97
N GLY A 8 -8.09 12.31 9.68
CA GLY A 8 -6.89 11.76 9.05
C GLY A 8 -6.55 10.34 9.53
N PHE A 9 -5.26 10.01 9.45
CA PHE A 9 -4.67 8.81 10.03
C PHE A 9 -4.24 9.12 11.47
N THR A 10 -4.45 8.18 12.39
CA THR A 10 -4.13 8.34 13.81
C THR A 10 -2.64 8.26 14.08
N ASP A 11 -1.93 7.46 13.29
CA ASP A 11 -0.47 7.42 13.27
C ASP A 11 0.00 7.59 11.83
N PRO A 12 0.24 8.83 11.38
CA PRO A 12 0.67 9.09 10.02
C PRO A 12 2.09 8.58 9.73
N ASP A 13 2.92 8.34 10.74
CA ASP A 13 4.30 7.90 10.57
C ASP A 13 4.44 6.36 10.49
N ASN A 14 3.37 5.61 10.79
CA ASN A 14 3.32 4.15 10.75
C ASN A 14 3.21 3.58 9.32
N HIS A 15 4.10 4.03 8.45
CA HIS A 15 4.23 3.52 7.09
C HIS A 15 4.90 2.14 7.10
N ILE A 16 4.24 1.16 6.48
CA ILE A 16 4.74 -0.19 6.29
C ILE A 16 5.39 -0.27 4.91
N ASP A 17 6.64 -0.71 4.85
CA ASP A 17 7.35 -0.90 3.59
C ASP A 17 6.70 -2.01 2.76
N TRP A 18 6.57 -1.77 1.46
CA TRP A 18 6.03 -2.73 0.50
C TRP A 18 7.10 -3.13 -0.53
N GLU A 19 7.36 -4.43 -0.60
CA GLU A 19 8.25 -5.06 -1.57
C GLU A 19 7.45 -5.93 -2.55
N PHE A 20 7.71 -5.75 -3.84
CA PHE A 20 7.20 -6.60 -4.91
C PHE A 20 8.39 -7.40 -5.47
N GLY A 21 8.39 -8.71 -5.21
CA GLY A 21 9.54 -9.56 -5.53
C GLY A 21 10.81 -9.16 -4.77
N LYS A 22 11.78 -8.56 -5.47
CA LYS A 22 13.06 -8.08 -4.90
C LYS A 22 13.17 -6.55 -4.87
N GLU A 23 12.14 -5.84 -5.33
CA GLU A 23 12.15 -4.39 -5.47
C GLU A 23 11.24 -3.75 -4.44
N ARG A 24 11.65 -2.58 -3.93
CA ARG A 24 10.79 -1.76 -3.07
C ARG A 24 9.74 -1.07 -3.95
N ALA A 25 8.52 -1.60 -3.93
CA ALA A 25 7.40 -1.11 -4.71
C ALA A 25 6.78 0.16 -4.12
N GLY A 26 6.90 0.36 -2.81
CA GLY A 26 6.33 1.54 -2.16
C GLY A 26 6.19 1.43 -0.66
N CYS A 27 5.21 2.17 -0.12
CA CYS A 27 4.79 2.08 1.27
C CYS A 27 3.28 2.10 1.41
N VAL A 28 2.79 1.50 2.49
CA VAL A 28 1.36 1.33 2.79
C VAL A 28 1.08 1.87 4.18
N LEU A 29 0.00 2.62 4.32
CA LEU A 29 -0.53 3.07 5.60
C LEU A 29 -1.97 2.58 5.74
N GLN A 30 -2.27 1.88 6.83
CA GLN A 30 -3.60 1.31 7.10
C GLN A 30 -4.10 1.86 8.43
N ASP A 31 -5.27 2.49 8.45
CA ASP A 31 -5.91 2.93 9.68
C ASP A 31 -7.42 2.92 9.58
N ARG A 32 -8.05 2.27 10.56
CA ARG A 32 -9.45 1.83 10.47
C ARG A 32 -9.57 1.12 9.09
N ASN A 33 -10.69 0.79 8.50
CA ASN A 33 -10.69 0.18 7.13
C ASN A 33 -10.27 1.12 5.96
N LEU A 34 -9.33 2.06 6.15
CA LEU A 34 -8.77 2.91 5.11
C LEU A 34 -7.31 2.51 4.84
N THR A 35 -7.01 2.26 3.57
CA THR A 35 -5.66 1.91 3.11
C THR A 35 -5.16 2.97 2.14
N PHE A 36 -4.03 3.58 2.46
CA PHE A 36 -3.27 4.44 1.56
C PHE A 36 -2.06 3.68 1.04
N VAL A 37 -1.86 3.68 -0.27
CA VAL A 37 -0.76 2.99 -0.95
C VAL A 37 0.00 4.03 -1.76
N ASN A 38 1.27 4.23 -1.44
CA ASN A 38 2.18 5.03 -2.25
C ASN A 38 3.00 4.09 -3.11
N VAL A 39 2.93 4.23 -4.44
CA VAL A 39 3.67 3.38 -5.38
C VAL A 39 4.82 4.16 -5.99
N TYR A 40 6.03 3.63 -5.87
CA TYR A 40 7.22 4.24 -6.43
C TYR A 40 7.34 3.99 -7.93
N ASN A 41 8.02 4.91 -8.62
CA ASN A 41 8.26 4.85 -10.07
C ASN A 41 7.00 4.74 -10.94
N ALA A 42 5.84 5.09 -10.39
CA ALA A 42 4.57 5.21 -11.10
C ALA A 42 4.23 6.68 -11.33
N SER A 43 3.66 6.99 -12.48
CA SER A 43 3.05 8.30 -12.73
C SER A 43 1.56 8.23 -12.39
N HIS A 44 0.77 9.09 -13.02
CA HIS A 44 -0.67 9.23 -12.77
C HIS A 44 -1.45 7.97 -13.15
N MET A 45 -1.03 7.29 -14.23
CA MET A 45 -1.66 6.06 -14.70
C MET A 45 -0.88 4.85 -14.20
N LEU A 46 -1.11 4.51 -12.94
CA LEU A 46 -0.46 3.39 -12.26
C LEU A 46 -0.48 2.08 -13.09
N PRO A 47 -1.62 1.62 -13.66
CA PRO A 47 -1.65 0.39 -14.44
C PRO A 47 -0.89 0.48 -15.78
N TYR A 48 -0.70 1.69 -16.31
CA TYR A 48 0.04 1.89 -17.56
C TYR A 48 1.55 1.85 -17.34
N ASN A 49 2.02 2.46 -16.24
CA ASN A 49 3.45 2.54 -15.94
C ASN A 49 3.99 1.23 -15.36
N VAL A 50 3.25 0.61 -14.44
CA VAL A 50 3.70 -0.57 -13.68
C VAL A 50 2.55 -1.59 -13.56
N PRO A 51 2.19 -2.29 -14.65
CA PRO A 51 1.02 -3.17 -14.68
C PRO A 51 1.07 -4.29 -13.62
N GLU A 52 2.24 -4.89 -13.39
CA GLU A 52 2.40 -5.96 -12.41
C GLU A 52 2.23 -5.48 -10.96
N ILE A 53 2.85 -4.35 -10.63
CA ILE A 53 2.72 -3.72 -9.31
C ILE A 53 1.27 -3.26 -9.09
N SER A 54 0.62 -2.74 -10.14
CA SER A 54 -0.80 -2.36 -10.10
C SER A 54 -1.72 -3.56 -9.86
N ARG A 55 -1.43 -4.72 -10.43
CA ARG A 55 -2.18 -5.96 -10.13
C ARG A 55 -1.97 -6.36 -8.67
N SER A 56 -0.73 -6.25 -8.21
CA SER A 56 -0.37 -6.62 -6.85
C SER A 56 -0.98 -5.69 -5.80
N SER A 57 -1.16 -4.39 -6.07
CA SER A 57 -1.78 -3.47 -5.11
C SER A 57 -3.24 -3.83 -4.83
N PHE A 58 -3.89 -4.55 -5.75
CA PHE A 58 -5.24 -5.06 -5.52
C PHE A 58 -5.31 -6.07 -4.37
N GLN A 59 -4.18 -6.71 -4.00
CA GLN A 59 -4.11 -7.63 -2.87
C GLN A 59 -4.43 -6.93 -1.53
N PHE A 60 -4.15 -5.62 -1.42
CA PHE A 60 -4.52 -4.81 -0.25
C PHE A 60 -6.03 -4.63 -0.10
N VAL A 61 -6.75 -4.64 -1.23
CA VAL A 61 -8.21 -4.52 -1.27
C VAL A 61 -8.86 -5.86 -0.93
N THR A 62 -8.30 -6.96 -1.44
CA THR A 62 -8.81 -8.31 -1.19
C THR A 62 -8.35 -8.89 0.16
N GLY A 63 -7.44 -8.22 0.87
CA GLY A 63 -6.88 -8.68 2.14
C GLY A 63 -6.01 -9.93 2.00
N THR A 64 -5.43 -10.14 0.82
CA THR A 64 -4.56 -11.29 0.52
C THR A 64 -3.08 -10.93 0.59
N ASP A 65 -2.77 -9.71 1.05
CA ASP A 65 -1.39 -9.25 1.27
C ASP A 65 -0.69 -10.07 2.36
N GLN A 66 0.62 -10.29 2.19
CA GLN A 66 1.42 -11.08 3.11
C GLN A 66 2.33 -10.16 3.92
N LYS A 67 2.14 -10.12 5.24
CA LYS A 67 3.03 -9.40 6.16
C LYS A 67 4.17 -10.32 6.61
N ARG A 68 5.41 -9.93 6.34
CA ARG A 68 6.63 -10.65 6.75
C ARG A 68 7.63 -9.66 7.35
N ASP A 69 8.08 -9.93 8.58
CA ASP A 69 9.11 -9.14 9.26
C ASP A 69 8.83 -7.62 9.29
N GLY A 70 7.58 -7.24 9.57
CA GLY A 70 7.18 -5.83 9.59
C GLY A 70 7.07 -5.16 8.22
N LYS A 71 7.21 -5.91 7.12
CA LYS A 71 7.01 -5.45 5.74
C LYS A 71 5.85 -6.17 5.08
N ILE A 72 5.31 -5.59 4.03
CA ILE A 72 4.37 -6.26 3.14
C ILE A 72 5.15 -6.76 1.92
N VAL A 73 5.01 -8.05 1.62
CA VAL A 73 5.66 -8.69 0.47
C VAL A 73 4.58 -9.24 -0.45
N THR A 74 4.69 -8.95 -1.73
CA THR A 74 3.78 -9.46 -2.75
C THR A 74 4.54 -10.04 -3.94
N THR A 75 3.85 -10.86 -4.75
CA THR A 75 4.37 -11.58 -5.92
C THR A 75 3.40 -11.48 -7.09
#